data_AF-A0A6L8J040-F1
#
_entry.id   AF-A0A6L8J040-F1
#
_cell.length_a   1.000
_cell.length_b   1.000
_cell.length_c   1.000
_cell.angle_alpha   90.00
_cell.angle_beta   90.00
_cell.angle_gamma   90.00
#
_symmetry.space_group_name_H-M   'P 1'
#
loop_
_entity.id
_entity.type
_entity.pdbx_description
1 polymer ?
#
loop_
_entity_poly.entity_id
_entity_poly.type
_entity_poly.pdbx_seq_one_letter_code
_entity_poly.pdbx_strand_id
1 'polypeptide(L)' 'MTDKLIDRNPDILGGTPVFHGTRVPVRILMEHLQAGDRLDEFLDNYPTVTREQAVQLLERAHDGTGGR' A
#
# COMPACT_ATOMS: atom_id res chain seq x y z
N MET A 1 -2.45 12.74 -15.90
CA MET A 1 -2.60 11.31 -16.26
C MET A 1 -2.56 10.53 -14.96
N THR A 2 -3.53 9.64 -14.76
CA THR A 2 -4.06 9.24 -13.45
C THR A 2 -3.05 8.51 -12.57
N ASP A 3 -2.67 9.15 -11.47
CA ASP A 3 -1.87 8.63 -10.35
C ASP A 3 -2.64 7.52 -9.62
N LYS A 4 -2.78 6.35 -10.25
CA LYS A 4 -3.38 5.16 -9.61
C LYS A 4 -2.24 4.31 -9.05
N LEU A 5 -1.63 4.78 -7.96
CA LEU A 5 -0.68 3.97 -7.16
C LEU A 5 -1.39 2.81 -6.46
N ILE A 6 -2.67 3.00 -6.14
CA ILE A 6 -3.51 2.09 -5.38
C ILE A 6 -4.81 1.92 -6.14
N ASP A 7 -5.22 0.66 -6.36
CA ASP A 7 -6.56 0.37 -6.80
C ASP A 7 -7.45 0.13 -5.58
N ARG A 8 -8.44 1.01 -5.40
CA ARG A 8 -9.45 0.88 -4.35
C ARG A 8 -10.78 0.66 -5.04
N ASN A 9 -11.22 -0.58 -5.07
CA ASN A 9 -12.51 -0.93 -5.62
C ASN A 9 -13.44 -1.37 -4.47
N PRO A 10 -14.56 -0.67 -4.20
CA PRO A 10 -15.50 -1.04 -3.13
C PRO A 10 -16.04 -2.47 -3.27
N ASP A 11 -16.02 -3.02 -4.49
CA ASP A 11 -16.43 -4.39 -4.80
C ASP A 11 -15.34 -5.43 -4.48
N ILE A 12 -14.08 -5.02 -4.37
CA ILE A 12 -12.94 -5.92 -4.11
C ILE A 12 -12.56 -5.85 -2.62
N LEU A 13 -12.66 -6.99 -1.92
CA LEU A 13 -12.33 -7.10 -0.48
C LEU A 13 -13.06 -6.04 0.38
N GLY A 14 -14.28 -5.66 -0.01
CA GLY A 14 -15.10 -4.65 0.69
C GLY A 14 -14.55 -3.21 0.62
N GLY A 15 -13.77 -2.86 -0.40
CA GLY A 15 -13.14 -1.54 -0.53
C GLY A 15 -11.73 -1.46 0.04
N THR A 16 -11.06 -2.60 0.18
CA THR A 16 -9.68 -2.67 0.65
C THR A 16 -8.73 -2.19 -0.46
N PRO A 17 -7.88 -1.19 -0.19
CA PRO A 17 -6.89 -0.73 -1.16
C PRO A 17 -5.84 -1.81 -1.45
N VAL A 18 -5.56 -2.05 -2.73
CA VAL A 18 -4.47 -2.93 -3.21
C VAL A 18 -3.46 -2.12 -4.02
N PHE A 19 -2.20 -2.55 -4.04
CA PHE A 19 -1.20 -1.91 -4.89
C PHE A 19 -1.56 -2.07 -6.37
N HIS A 20 -1.49 -0.99 -7.12
CA HIS A 20 -1.79 -1.03 -8.54
C HIS A 20 -0.80 -1.93 -9.29
N GLY A 21 -1.34 -2.78 -10.16
CA GLY A 21 -0.56 -3.79 -10.89
C GLY A 21 -0.21 -5.02 -10.05
N THR A 22 -0.63 -5.09 -8.78
CA THR A 22 -0.43 -6.27 -7.94
C THR A 22 -1.74 -6.72 -7.30
N ARG A 23 -1.69 -7.91 -6.67
CA ARG A 23 -2.78 -8.45 -5.86
C ARG A 23 -2.52 -8.31 -4.37
N VAL A 24 -1.52 -7.51 -4.00
CA VAL A 24 -1.09 -7.35 -2.60
C VAL A 24 -1.92 -6.24 -1.95
N PRO A 25 -2.66 -6.54 -0.87
CA PRO A 25 -3.36 -5.52 -0.10
C PRO A 25 -2.38 -4.56 0.55
N VAL A 26 -2.71 -3.27 0.51
CA VAL A 26 -2.00 -2.22 1.26
C VAL A 26 -1.97 -2.51 2.76
N ARG A 27 -3.01 -3.18 3.27
CA ARG A 27 -3.08 -3.59 4.68
C ARG A 27 -1.92 -4.52 5.06
N ILE A 28 -1.51 -5.45 4.20
CA ILE A 28 -0.41 -6.38 4.49
C ILE A 28 0.88 -5.60 4.75
N LEU A 29 1.17 -4.56 3.94
CA LEU A 29 2.33 -3.69 4.19
C LEU A 29 2.24 -3.05 5.59
N MET A 30 1.08 -2.49 5.94
CA MET A 30 0.86 -1.88 7.25
C MET A 30 1.00 -2.91 8.39
N GLU A 31 0.52 -4.15 8.22
CA GLU A 31 0.65 -5.22 9.20
C GLU A 31 2.12 -5.64 9.40
N HIS A 32 2.88 -5.79 8.32
CA HIS A 32 4.33 -6.05 8.40
C HIS A 32 5.07 -4.93 9.15
N LEU A 33 4.81 -3.67 8.79
CA LEU A 33 5.44 -2.54 9.47
C LEU A 33 5.03 -2.45 10.95
N GLN A 34 3.78 -2.76 11.28
CA GLN A 34 3.30 -2.83 12.67
C GLN A 34 3.88 -4.00 13.45
N ALA A 35 4.15 -5.13 12.79
CA ALA A 35 4.86 -6.27 13.37
C ALA A 35 6.35 -5.95 13.65
N GLY A 36 6.87 -4.86 13.07
CA GLY A 36 8.26 -4.44 13.19
C GLY A 36 9.14 -4.90 12.02
N ASP A 37 8.56 -5.49 10.98
CA ASP A 37 9.29 -5.83 9.76
C ASP A 37 9.74 -4.56 9.03
N ARG A 38 10.84 -4.68 8.29
CA ARG A 38 11.31 -3.60 7.41
C ARG A 38 10.60 -3.66 6.07
N LEU A 39 10.42 -2.50 5.47
CA LEU A 39 9.93 -2.39 4.09
C LEU A 39 10.77 -3.24 3.12
N ASP A 40 12.07 -3.35 3.36
CA ASP A 40 12.96 -4.17 2.52
C ASP A 40 12.59 -5.67 2.55
N GLU A 41 12.24 -6.21 3.72
CA GLU A 41 11.82 -7.61 3.86
C GLU A 41 10.44 -7.85 3.25
N PHE A 42 9.57 -6.85 3.30
CA PHE A 42 8.31 -6.88 2.55
C PHE A 42 8.56 -6.91 1.04
N LEU A 43 9.49 -6.10 0.53
CA LEU A 43 9.82 -6.08 -0.90
C LEU A 43 10.51 -7.38 -1.36
N ASP A 44 11.28 -8.03 -0.49
CA ASP A 44 11.86 -9.35 -0.75
C ASP A 44 10.77 -10.43 -0.89
N ASN A 45 9.77 -10.41 -0.01
CA ASN A 45 8.61 -11.31 -0.10
C ASN A 45 7.66 -10.96 -1.27
N TYR A 46 7.55 -9.68 -1.62
CA TYR A 46 6.66 -9.17 -2.66
C TYR A 46 7.43 -8.33 -3.69
N PRO A 47 8.25 -8.96 -4.55
CA PRO A 47 9.04 -8.26 -5.56
C PRO A 47 8.19 -7.58 -6.64
N THR A 48 6.89 -7.87 -6.66
CA THR A 48 5.91 -7.18 -7.53
C THR A 48 5.56 -5.78 -7.04
N VAL A 49 5.77 -5.47 -5.76
CA VAL A 49 5.54 -4.13 -5.21
C VAL A 49 6.86 -3.37 -5.29
N THR A 50 6.83 -2.15 -5.83
CA THR A 50 8.03 -1.31 -5.86
C THR A 50 8.18 -0.52 -4.57
N ARG A 51 9.43 -0.24 -4.18
CA ARG A 51 9.75 0.62 -3.02
C ARG A 51 9.07 1.98 -3.14
N GLU A 52 9.09 2.57 -4.33
CA GLU A 52 8.45 3.85 -4.60
C GLU A 52 6.94 3.82 -4.34
N GLN A 53 6.25 2.74 -4.74
CA GLN A 53 4.83 2.59 -4.44
C GLN A 53 4.56 2.49 -2.94
N ALA A 54 5.37 1.72 -2.21
CA ALA A 54 5.22 1.56 -0.78
C ALA A 54 5.51 2.86 -0.01
N VAL A 55 6.56 3.59 -0.39
CA VAL A 55 6.91 4.88 0.22
C VAL A 55 5.82 5.92 -0.05
N GLN A 56 5.40 6.09 -1.31
CA GLN A 56 4.34 7.05 -1.65
C GLN A 56 3.02 6.74 -0.95
N LEU A 57 2.69 5.46 -0.77
CA LEU A 57 1.55 5.03 0.02
C LEU A 57 1.68 5.43 1.49
N LEU A 58 2.85 5.24 2.11
CA LEU A 58 3.10 5.63 3.50
C LEU A 58 2.98 7.15 3.67
N GLU A 59 3.51 7.92 2.72
CA GLU A 59 3.37 9.38 2.69
C GLU A 59 1.90 9.80 2.60
N ARG A 60 1.12 9.19 1.69
CA ARG A 60 -0.33 9.44 1.55
C ARG A 60 -1.12 9.03 2.79
N ALA A 61 -0.76 7.93 3.44
CA ALA A 61 -1.43 7.45 4.65
C ALA A 61 -1.16 8.38 5.85
N HIS A 62 0.03 8.95 5.92
CA HIS A 62 0.39 9.92 6.95
C HIS A 62 -0.30 11.29 6.73
N ASP A 63 -0.40 11.72 5.47
CA ASP A 63 -1.06 12.98 5.08
C ASP A 63 -2.60 12.94 5.28
N GLY A 64 -3.19 11.74 5.37
CA GLY A 64 -4.63 11.51 5.50
C GLY A 64 -5.28 11.84 6.86
N THR A 65 -4.56 12.43 7.82
CA THR A 65 -5.14 12.85 9.13
C THR A 65 -5.37 14.37 9.22
N GLY A 66 -5.29 15.10 8.10
CA GLY A 66 -5.48 16.54 8.04
C GLY A 66 -6.67 16.96 7.18
N GLY A 67 -7.88 16.97 7.76
CA GLY A 67 -8.95 17.91 7.40
C GLY A 67 -9.73 17.65 6.11
N ARG A 68 -10.92 17.07 6.26
CA ARG A 68 -12.18 17.72 5.87
C ARG A 68 -13.34 17.20 6.68
#